data_AF-A0A2D4GHA2-F1
#
_entry.id   AF-A0A2D4GHA2-F1
#
_cell.length_a   1.000
_cell.length_b   1.000
_cell.length_c   1.000
_cell.angle_alpha   90.00
_cell.angle_beta   90.00
_cell.angle_gamma   90.00
#
_symmetry.space_group_name_H-M   'P 1'
#
loop_
_entity.id
_entity.type
_entity.pdbx_description
1 polymer ?
#
loop_
_entity_poly.entity_id
_entity_poly.type
_entity_poly.pdbx_seq_one_letter_code
_entity_poly.pdbx_strand_id
1 'polypeptide(L)'
;FSPNDKKSICSVEGEWNGTMYAKYATGENVVFIDTKKMPIIKKKVRKLEDQEEYESRCLWKDVTYNLKIRDIEAATEAKHRLEERQRAEAKARKEKEVPWETKLFHEDGEYWVYDEPLLKRLAASKY
;
A
#
# COMPACT_ATOMS: atom_id res chain seq x y z
N PHE A 1 10.70 -22.50 25.60
CA PHE A 1 10.30 -21.09 25.78
C PHE A 1 8.87 -21.11 26.30
N SER A 2 8.66 -20.67 27.55
CA SER A 2 7.31 -20.56 28.12
C SER A 2 6.59 -19.35 27.49
N PRO A 3 5.25 -19.35 27.31
CA PRO A 3 4.52 -18.23 26.73
C PRO A 3 4.72 -16.86 27.43
N ASN A 4 5.26 -16.85 28.65
CA ASN A 4 5.53 -15.64 29.44
C ASN A 4 7.03 -15.27 29.55
N ASP A 5 7.92 -15.97 28.86
CA ASP A 5 9.35 -15.63 28.86
C ASP A 5 9.60 -14.35 28.04
N LYS A 6 9.99 -13.25 28.71
CA LYS A 6 10.45 -12.00 28.06
C LYS A 6 11.86 -12.12 27.45
N LYS A 7 12.37 -13.34 27.28
CA LYS A 7 13.72 -13.58 26.78
C LYS A 7 13.72 -13.40 25.26
N SER A 8 14.47 -12.41 24.78
CA SER A 8 14.67 -12.20 23.35
C SER A 8 15.26 -13.44 22.70
N ILE A 9 14.70 -13.84 21.54
CA ILE A 9 15.14 -15.01 20.77
C ILE A 9 16.35 -14.64 19.89
N CYS A 10 16.35 -13.43 19.32
CA CYS A 10 17.45 -12.86 18.55
C CYS A 10 17.36 -11.33 18.53
N SER A 11 18.47 -10.67 18.22
CA SER A 11 18.54 -9.24 17.92
C SER A 11 18.90 -9.05 16.46
N VAL A 12 18.15 -8.21 15.74
CA VAL A 12 18.47 -7.84 14.35
C VAL A 12 19.08 -6.43 14.35
N GLU A 13 20.23 -6.27 13.70
CA GLU A 13 20.93 -4.99 13.59
C GLU A 13 21.48 -4.77 12.17
N GLY A 14 21.88 -3.54 11.87
CA GLY A 14 22.46 -3.16 10.58
C GLY A 14 21.62 -2.12 9.84
N GLU A 15 21.65 -2.18 8.51
CA GLU A 15 21.05 -1.19 7.62
C GLU A 15 19.83 -1.76 6.90
N TRP A 16 18.65 -1.18 7.11
CA TRP A 16 17.41 -1.62 6.45
C TRP A 16 17.44 -1.48 4.92
N ASN A 17 18.32 -0.64 4.37
CA ASN A 17 18.59 -0.44 2.94
C ASN A 17 19.95 -1.04 2.49
N GLY A 18 20.54 -1.88 3.34
CA GLY A 18 21.81 -2.53 3.11
C GLY A 18 21.74 -3.98 3.59
N THR A 19 22.65 -4.34 4.49
CA THR A 19 22.71 -5.66 5.10
C THR A 19 22.27 -5.57 6.56
N MET A 20 21.36 -6.46 6.94
CA MET A 20 20.95 -6.71 8.30
C MET A 20 21.49 -8.06 8.76
N TYR A 21 21.88 -8.14 10.03
CA TYR A 21 22.43 -9.32 10.66
C TYR A 21 21.55 -9.76 11.83
N ALA A 22 21.38 -11.06 12.01
CA ALA A 22 20.70 -11.65 13.15
C ALA A 22 21.74 -12.18 14.15
N LYS A 23 21.73 -11.61 15.35
CA LYS A 23 22.48 -12.07 16.52
C LYS A 23 21.60 -12.97 17.37
N TYR A 24 21.97 -14.25 17.44
CA TYR A 24 21.25 -15.23 18.26
C TYR A 24 21.82 -15.30 19.68
N ALA A 25 21.02 -15.79 20.62
CA ALA A 25 21.45 -16.01 22.00
C ALA A 25 22.63 -17.00 22.12
N THR A 26 22.92 -17.78 21.07
CA THR A 26 24.09 -18.66 20.96
C THR A 26 25.42 -17.91 20.74
N GLY A 27 25.36 -16.59 20.48
CA GLY A 27 26.51 -15.77 20.09
C GLY A 27 26.78 -15.76 18.58
N GLU A 28 26.02 -16.54 17.81
CA GLU A 28 26.10 -16.57 16.35
C GLU A 28 25.59 -15.24 15.76
N ASN A 29 26.31 -14.70 14.78
CA ASN A 29 25.94 -13.50 14.05
C ASN A 29 25.99 -13.77 12.54
N VAL A 30 24.83 -13.90 11.91
CA VAL A 30 24.70 -14.26 10.49
C VAL A 30 24.00 -13.16 9.71
N VAL A 31 24.27 -13.11 8.41
CA VAL A 31 23.50 -12.26 7.48
C VAL A 31 22.05 -12.72 7.52
N PHE A 32 21.17 -11.83 7.96
CA PHE A 32 19.72 -12.06 7.96
C PHE A 32 19.14 -11.71 6.60
N ILE A 33 19.39 -10.48 6.14
CA ILE A 33 18.89 -9.96 4.87
C ILE A 33 19.97 -9.08 4.23
N ASP A 34 20.22 -9.29 2.95
CA ASP A 34 21.03 -8.39 2.12
C ASP A 34 20.12 -7.81 1.02
N THR A 35 19.60 -6.61 1.26
CA THR A 35 18.62 -5.97 0.36
C THR A 35 19.19 -5.65 -1.02
N LYS A 36 20.52 -5.53 -1.13
CA LYS A 36 21.21 -5.25 -2.40
C LYS A 36 21.34 -6.49 -3.28
N LYS A 37 21.25 -7.70 -2.70
CA LYS A 37 21.31 -8.98 -3.42
C LYS A 37 19.95 -9.58 -3.73
N MET A 38 18.91 -9.18 -3.00
CA MET A 38 17.56 -9.70 -3.24
C MET A 38 16.96 -9.17 -4.54
N PRO A 39 16.40 -10.04 -5.41
CA PRO A 39 15.73 -9.59 -6.62
C PRO A 39 14.42 -8.87 -6.29
N ILE A 40 14.16 -7.76 -6.98
CA ILE A 40 12.90 -7.01 -6.85
C ILE A 40 11.85 -7.64 -7.77
N ILE A 41 10.84 -8.27 -7.18
CA ILE A 41 9.68 -8.80 -7.92
C ILE A 41 8.64 -7.68 -8.08
N LYS A 42 8.51 -7.15 -9.30
CA LYS A 42 7.55 -6.07 -9.59
C LYS A 42 6.12 -6.59 -9.61
N LYS A 43 5.20 -5.83 -8.98
CA LYS A 43 3.75 -6.07 -9.08
C LYS A 43 3.30 -5.97 -10.54
N LYS A 44 2.56 -6.97 -11.02
CA LYS A 44 1.83 -6.89 -12.29
C LYS A 44 0.53 -6.10 -12.08
N VAL A 45 0.25 -5.16 -12.97
CA VAL A 45 -0.92 -4.28 -12.92
C VAL A 45 -1.54 -4.26 -14.31
N ARG A 46 -2.87 -4.15 -14.40
CA ARG A 46 -3.58 -3.96 -15.68
C ARG A 46 -3.06 -2.74 -16.43
N LYS A 47 -3.24 -2.74 -17.75
CA LYS A 47 -2.92 -1.57 -18.57
C LYS A 47 -3.83 -0.40 -18.20
N LEU A 48 -3.41 0.83 -18.54
CA LEU A 48 -4.19 2.02 -18.23
C LEU A 48 -5.57 2.04 -18.92
N GLU A 49 -5.66 1.48 -20.13
CA GLU A 49 -6.93 1.33 -20.87
C GLU A 49 -7.94 0.40 -20.20
N ASP A 50 -7.47 -0.51 -19.33
CA ASP A 50 -8.29 -1.49 -18.59
C ASP A 50 -8.44 -1.10 -17.09
N GLN A 51 -8.10 0.13 -16.72
CA GLN A 51 -8.21 0.62 -15.35
C GLN A 51 -9.38 1.58 -15.20
N GLU A 52 -10.10 1.45 -14.09
CA GLU A 52 -11.16 2.39 -13.73
C GLU A 52 -10.61 3.78 -13.44
N GLU A 53 -11.45 4.81 -13.56
CA GLU A 53 -11.06 6.21 -13.41
C GLU A 53 -10.34 6.50 -12.07
N TYR A 54 -10.81 5.90 -10.97
CA TYR A 54 -10.26 6.10 -9.64
C TYR A 54 -9.16 5.10 -9.25
N GLU A 55 -8.73 4.22 -10.16
CA GLU A 55 -7.52 3.42 -9.94
C GLU A 55 -6.27 4.30 -10.01
N SER A 56 -5.32 4.10 -9.10
CA SER A 56 -4.27 5.07 -8.84
C SER A 56 -3.44 5.45 -10.06
N ARG A 57 -3.11 4.52 -10.97
CA ARG A 57 -2.32 4.87 -12.16
C ARG A 57 -3.14 5.65 -13.19
N CYS A 58 -4.43 5.36 -13.32
CA CYS A 58 -5.35 6.12 -14.18
C CYS A 58 -5.58 7.52 -13.61
N LEU A 59 -5.94 7.60 -12.33
CA LEU A 59 -6.26 8.84 -11.62
C LEU A 59 -5.10 9.84 -11.60
N TRP A 60 -3.86 9.34 -11.43
CA TRP A 60 -2.66 10.18 -11.34
C TRP A 60 -1.84 10.23 -12.64
N LYS A 61 -2.40 9.78 -13.78
CA LYS A 61 -1.66 9.62 -15.03
C LYS A 61 -0.98 10.93 -15.49
N ASP A 62 -1.69 12.05 -15.46
CA ASP A 62 -1.19 13.32 -16.00
C ASP A 62 -0.11 13.91 -15.08
N VAL A 63 -0.31 13.84 -13.76
CA VAL A 63 0.68 14.25 -12.76
C VAL A 63 1.97 13.44 -12.92
N THR A 64 1.86 12.12 -12.99
CA THR A 64 3.03 11.23 -13.10
C THR A 64 3.73 11.33 -14.45
N TYR A 65 2.99 11.57 -15.54
CA TYR A 65 3.56 11.86 -16.85
C TYR A 65 4.37 13.16 -16.85
N ASN A 66 3.80 14.25 -16.35
CA ASN A 66 4.47 15.56 -16.29
C ASN A 66 5.71 15.54 -15.38
N LEU A 67 5.63 14.86 -14.23
CA LEU A 67 6.80 14.62 -13.37
C LEU A 67 7.91 13.84 -14.10
N LYS A 68 7.55 12.84 -14.90
CA LYS A 68 8.51 12.02 -15.64
C LYS A 68 9.26 12.84 -16.71
N ILE A 69 8.58 13.77 -17.38
CA ILE A 69 9.22 14.69 -18.34
C ILE A 69 9.80 15.95 -17.69
N ARG A 70 9.72 16.04 -16.35
CA ARG A 70 10.22 17.15 -15.52
C ARG A 70 9.53 18.48 -15.78
N ASP A 71 8.29 18.44 -16.28
CA ASP A 71 7.41 19.61 -16.38
C ASP A 71 6.67 19.81 -15.05
N ILE A 72 7.26 20.62 -14.19
CA ILE A 72 6.76 20.84 -12.82
C ILE A 72 5.50 21.70 -12.81
N GLU A 73 5.38 22.64 -13.75
CA GLU A 73 4.22 23.53 -13.85
C GLU A 73 2.99 22.71 -14.26
N ALA A 74 3.09 21.92 -15.33
CA ALA A 74 2.00 21.06 -15.79
C ALA A 74 1.66 19.97 -14.76
N ALA A 75 2.63 19.43 -14.02
CA ALA A 75 2.39 18.48 -12.94
C ALA A 75 1.58 19.13 -11.78
N THR A 76 1.94 20.35 -11.41
CA THR A 76 1.26 21.11 -10.34
C THR A 76 -0.16 21.46 -10.74
N GLU A 77 -0.37 21.91 -11.97
CA GLU A 77 -1.70 22.25 -12.48
C GLU A 77 -2.60 21.00 -12.57
N ALA A 78 -2.08 19.88 -13.06
CA ALA A 78 -2.79 18.60 -13.09
C ALA A 78 -3.15 18.11 -11.68
N LYS A 79 -2.22 18.22 -10.71
CA LYS A 79 -2.47 17.89 -9.30
C LYS A 79 -3.57 18.79 -8.72
N HIS A 80 -3.49 20.10 -8.96
CA HIS A 80 -4.47 21.06 -8.48
C HIS A 80 -5.88 20.74 -9.01
N ARG A 81 -6.03 20.49 -10.32
CA ARG A 81 -7.32 20.09 -10.90
C ARG A 81 -7.90 18.84 -10.24
N LEU A 82 -7.07 17.82 -10.04
CA LEU A 82 -7.50 16.57 -9.40
C LEU A 82 -7.99 16.79 -7.96
N GLU A 83 -7.22 17.53 -7.16
CA GLU A 83 -7.54 17.80 -5.76
C GLU A 83 -8.75 18.71 -5.61
N GLU A 84 -8.92 19.71 -6.47
CA GLU A 84 -10.10 20.59 -6.47
C GLU A 84 -11.36 19.81 -6.82
N ARG A 85 -11.29 18.89 -7.80
CA ARG A 85 -12.41 17.99 -8.11
C ARG A 85 -12.81 17.15 -6.90
N GLN A 86 -11.84 16.52 -6.23
CA GLN A 86 -12.09 15.72 -5.01
C GLN A 86 -12.67 16.58 -3.86
N ARG A 87 -12.20 17.82 -3.71
CA ARG A 87 -12.71 18.78 -2.72
C ARG A 87 -14.16 19.17 -3.00
N ALA A 88 -14.50 19.43 -4.26
CA ALA A 88 -15.86 19.73 -4.70
C ALA A 88 -16.79 18.53 -4.48
N GLU A 89 -16.36 17.32 -4.83
CA GLU A 89 -17.12 16.08 -4.58
C GLU A 89 -17.37 15.85 -3.08
N ALA A 90 -16.37 16.08 -2.23
CA ALA A 90 -16.51 15.97 -0.78
C ALA A 90 -17.46 17.02 -0.21
N LYS A 91 -17.39 18.26 -0.71
CA LYS A 91 -18.34 19.33 -0.33
C LYS A 91 -19.77 18.96 -0.72
N ALA A 92 -19.98 18.49 -1.95
CA ALA A 92 -21.29 18.07 -2.43
C ALA A 92 -21.87 16.88 -1.63
N ARG A 93 -21.02 15.92 -1.22
CA ARG A 93 -21.42 14.82 -0.33
C ARG A 93 -21.88 15.34 1.03
N LYS A 94 -21.11 16.26 1.63
CA LYS A 94 -21.45 16.87 2.91
C LYS A 94 -22.76 17.67 2.86
N GLU A 95 -22.96 18.46 1.80
CA GLU A 95 -24.19 19.25 1.60
C GLU A 95 -25.44 18.37 1.41
N LYS A 96 -25.26 17.16 0.88
CA LYS A 96 -26.34 16.17 0.72
C LYS A 96 -26.48 15.24 1.93
N GLU A 97 -25.68 15.43 2.98
CA GLU A 97 -25.62 14.54 4.15
C GLU A 97 -25.38 13.06 3.79
N VAL A 98 -24.68 12.80 2.69
CA VAL A 98 -24.36 11.44 2.23
C VAL A 98 -23.00 11.04 2.82
N PRO A 99 -22.92 9.95 3.61
CA PRO A 99 -21.65 9.45 4.12
C PRO A 99 -20.75 8.95 2.98
N TRP A 100 -19.44 8.96 3.20
CA TRP A 100 -18.52 8.33 2.27
C TRP A 100 -18.58 6.81 2.43
N GLU A 101 -18.87 6.09 1.34
CA GLU A 101 -18.87 4.64 1.30
C GLU A 101 -17.61 4.11 0.64
N THR A 102 -16.91 3.21 1.34
CA THR A 102 -15.76 2.48 0.82
C THR A 102 -16.20 1.33 -0.08
N LYS A 103 -15.47 1.09 -1.17
CA LYS A 103 -15.87 0.10 -2.19
C LYS A 103 -15.47 -1.35 -1.90
N LEU A 104 -14.43 -1.55 -1.08
CA LEU A 104 -13.74 -2.84 -0.96
C LEU A 104 -13.50 -3.26 0.49
N PHE A 105 -13.74 -2.35 1.44
CA PHE A 105 -13.49 -2.57 2.86
C PHE A 105 -14.65 -1.98 3.64
N HIS A 106 -14.93 -2.52 4.82
CA HIS A 106 -15.85 -1.94 5.81
C HIS A 106 -15.16 -1.83 7.18
N GLU A 107 -15.70 -0.95 8.02
CA GLU A 107 -15.27 -0.81 9.41
C GLU A 107 -15.85 -1.97 10.25
N ASP A 108 -15.01 -2.57 11.08
CA ASP A 108 -15.36 -3.57 12.10
C ASP A 108 -14.70 -3.15 13.43
N GLY A 109 -15.44 -2.40 14.23
CA GLY A 109 -14.92 -1.77 15.45
C GLY A 109 -13.82 -0.75 15.14
N GLU A 110 -12.60 -1.01 15.60
CA GLU A 110 -11.42 -0.17 15.33
C GLU A 110 -10.61 -0.65 14.10
N TYR A 111 -11.08 -1.68 13.40
CA TYR A 111 -10.37 -2.31 12.29
C TYR A 111 -11.09 -2.09 10.95
N TRP A 112 -10.33 -2.26 9.86
CA TRP A 112 -10.86 -2.31 8.50
C TRP A 112 -10.74 -3.72 7.95
N VAL A 113 -11.86 -4.28 7.50
CA VAL A 113 -11.92 -5.65 6.98
C VAL A 113 -12.15 -5.59 5.47
N TYR A 114 -11.36 -6.35 4.72
CA TYR A 114 -11.55 -6.52 3.27
C TYR A 114 -12.80 -7.37 3.02
N ASP A 115 -13.68 -6.93 2.12
CA ASP A 115 -14.99 -7.56 1.92
C ASP A 115 -14.92 -8.97 1.29
N GLU A 116 -13.88 -9.23 0.50
CA GLU A 116 -13.69 -10.46 -0.29
C GLU A 116 -12.37 -11.21 0.03
N PRO A 117 -12.13 -11.55 1.31
CA PRO A 117 -10.88 -12.18 1.71
C PRO A 117 -10.68 -13.51 1.00
N LEU A 118 -9.44 -13.94 0.86
CA LEU A 118 -9.10 -15.15 0.12
C LEU A 118 -9.88 -16.38 0.63
N LEU A 119 -10.05 -16.50 1.94
CA LEU A 119 -10.83 -17.57 2.56
C LEU A 119 -12.28 -17.63 2.05
N LYS A 120 -12.94 -16.48 1.90
CA LYS A 120 -14.31 -16.36 1.38
C LYS A 120 -14.38 -16.75 -0.10
N ARG A 121 -13.43 -16.26 -0.92
CA ARG A 121 -13.34 -16.59 -2.35
C ARG A 121 -13.08 -18.07 -2.61
N LEU A 122 -12.26 -18.71 -1.77
CA LEU A 122 -12.00 -20.15 -1.83
C LEU A 122 -13.22 -20.98 -1.42
N ALA A 123 -14.00 -20.53 -0.44
CA ALA A 123 -15.23 -21.21 -0.03
C ALA A 123 -16.32 -21.13 -1.12
N ALA A 124 -16.45 -19.97 -1.79
CA ALA A 124 -17.39 -19.78 -2.90
C ALA A 124 -17.04 -20.61 -4.15
N SER A 125 -15.75 -20.89 -4.37
CA SER A 125 -15.29 -21.69 -5.53
C SER A 125 -15.48 -23.21 -5.36
N LYS A 126 -15.97 -23.67 -4.20
CA LYS A 126 -16.20 -25.10 -3.91
C LYS A 126 -17.62 -25.58 -4.27
N TYR A 127 -18.48 -24.69 -4.77
CA TYR A 127 -19.85 -24.99 -5.18
C TYR A 127 -20.08 -24.56 -6.63
#